data_AF-A0A5J4L0U6-F1
#
_entry.id   AF-A0A5J4L0U6-F1
#
_cell.length_a   1.000
_cell.length_b   1.000
_cell.length_c   1.000
_cell.angle_alpha   90.00
_cell.angle_beta   90.00
_cell.angle_gamma   90.00
#
_symmetry.space_group_name_H-M   'P 1'
#
loop_
_entity.id
_entity.type
_entity.pdbx_description
1 polymer ?
#
loop_
_entity_poly.entity_id
_entity_poly.type
_entity_poly.pdbx_seq_one_letter_code
_entity_poly.pdbx_strand_id
1 'polypeptide(L)' 'MQLLWPDAKFGVGPAIKNGFYYDIELPVALTTKDLERIEIKMRELKNKKLPYERIEMDIDAAIER' A
#
# COMPACT_ATOMS: atom_id res chain seq x y z
N MET A 1 -0.91 4.19 -1.78
CA MET A 1 -0.16 4.58 -2.99
C MET A 1 -1.05 4.79 -4.20
N GLN A 2 -1.86 3.80 -4.59
CA GLN A 2 -2.76 3.90 -5.77
C GLN A 2 -3.69 5.13 -5.79
N LEU A 3 -4.10 5.67 -4.63
CA LEU A 3 -4.88 6.92 -4.57
C LEU A 3 -4.09 8.19 -4.95
N LEU A 4 -2.75 8.14 -4.89
CA LEU A 4 -1.85 9.25 -5.25
C LEU A 4 -1.19 9.01 -6.61
N TRP A 5 -0.80 7.77 -6.88
CA TRP A 5 -0.26 7.30 -8.17
C TRP A 5 -1.04 6.06 -8.60
N PRO A 6 -2.04 6.18 -9.48
CA PRO A 6 -2.90 5.07 -9.89
C PRO A 6 -2.13 3.86 -10.40
N ASP A 7 -1.03 4.09 -11.12
CA ASP A 7 -0.20 3.04 -11.72
C ASP A 7 0.78 2.37 -10.73
N ALA A 8 0.74 2.73 -9.45
CA ALA A 8 1.60 2.14 -8.43
C ALA A 8 1.32 0.64 -8.26
N LYS A 9 2.37 -0.18 -8.33
CA LYS A 9 2.29 -1.63 -8.10
C LYS A 9 3.02 -1.99 -6.80
N PHE A 10 2.39 -2.85 -6.00
CA PHE A 10 2.96 -3.33 -4.75
C PHE A 10 3.75 -4.62 -4.99
N GLY A 11 4.96 -4.67 -4.44
CA GLY A 11 5.78 -5.88 -4.34
C GLY A 11 5.61 -6.53 -2.97
N VAL A 12 6.69 -6.58 -2.19
CA VAL A 12 6.74 -7.20 -0.86
C VAL A 12 6.65 -6.13 0.23
N GLY A 13 6.03 -6.44 1.37
CA GLY A 13 5.98 -5.52 2.51
C GLY A 13 6.02 -6.21 3.87
N PRO A 14 7.20 -6.67 4.33
CA PRO A 14 7.31 -7.41 5.58
C PRO A 14 7.38 -6.47 6.78
N ALA A 15 6.87 -6.94 7.92
CA ALA A 15 7.17 -6.33 9.21
C ALA A 15 8.61 -6.66 9.63
N ILE A 16 9.28 -5.69 10.24
CA ILE A 16 10.62 -5.82 10.81
C ILE A 16 10.60 -5.43 12.29
N LYS A 17 11.68 -5.70 13.03
CA LYS A 17 11.75 -5.52 14.50
C LYS A 17 11.18 -4.19 15.01
N ASN A 18 11.44 -3.09 14.30
CA ASN A 18 11.08 -1.73 14.72
C ASN A 18 10.17 -1.01 13.71
N GLY A 19 9.49 -1.73 12.82
CA GLY A 19 8.68 -1.09 11.78
C GLY A 19 8.30 -2.04 10.65
N PHE A 20 8.24 -1.50 9.44
CA PHE A 20 7.97 -2.25 8.22
C PHE A 20 8.53 -1.46 7.03
N TYR A 21 8.66 -2.12 5.90
CA TYR A 21 8.88 -1.45 4.61
C TYR A 21 7.94 -2.03 3.56
N TYR A 22 7.82 -1.35 2.43
CA TYR A 22 7.11 -1.83 1.25
C TYR A 22 7.93 -1.52 0.01
N ASP A 23 8.10 -2.53 -0.84
CA ASP A 23 8.62 -2.38 -2.19
C ASP A 23 7.47 -1.96 -3.11
N ILE A 24 7.64 -0.85 -3.82
CA ILE A 24 6.59 -0.26 -4.64
C ILE A 24 7.21 0.22 -5.95
N GLU A 25 6.70 -0.28 -7.07
CA GLU A 25 7.06 0.22 -8.39
C GLU A 25 6.29 1.52 -8.66
N LEU A 26 7.04 2.59 -8.95
CA LEU A 26 6.50 3.91 -9.23
C LEU A 26 7.14 4.47 -10.51
N PRO A 27 6.39 5.22 -11.32
CA PRO A 27 6.95 5.88 -12.51
C PRO A 27 7.86 7.07 -12.17
N VAL A 28 7.88 7.51 -10.90
CA VAL A 28 8.65 8.65 -10.43
C VAL A 28 9.42 8.31 -9.16
N ALA A 29 10.57 8.96 -8.98
CA ALA A 29 11.31 8.88 -7.72
C ALA A 29 10.60 9.70 -6.63
N LEU A 30 10.48 9.14 -5.42
CA LEU A 30 9.86 9.82 -4.30
C LEU A 30 10.76 10.91 -3.74
N THR A 31 10.17 12.06 -3.43
CA THR A 31 10.81 13.14 -2.68
C THR A 31 10.32 13.17 -1.23
N THR A 32 11.00 13.90 -0.35
CA THR A 32 10.57 14.06 1.05
C THR A 32 9.16 14.65 1.15
N LYS A 33 8.77 15.57 0.25
CA LYS A 33 7.42 16.14 0.22
C LYS A 33 6.35 15.10 -0.13
N ASP A 34 6.70 14.12 -0.95
CA ASP A 34 5.79 13.03 -1.29
C ASP A 34 5.54 12.12 -0.09
N LEU A 35 6.55 11.91 0.77
CA LEU A 35 6.40 11.16 2.01
C LEU A 35 5.40 11.83 2.96
N GLU A 36 5.44 13.17 3.10
CA GLU A 36 4.47 13.92 3.90
C GLU A 36 3.04 13.73 3.37
N ARG A 37 2.85 13.81 2.05
CA ARG A 37 1.54 13.58 1.41
C ARG A 37 1.03 12.16 1.62
N ILE A 38 1.92 11.16 1.50
CA ILE A 38 1.60 9.76 1.77
C ILE A 38 1.14 9.59 3.22
N GLU A 39 1.87 10.16 4.18
CA GLU A 39 1.56 10.05 5.60
C GLU A 39 0.20 10.67 5.94
N ILE A 40 -0.09 11.87 5.44
CA ILE A 40 -1.40 12.53 5.59
C ILE A 40 -2.50 11.62 5.05
N LYS A 41 -2.31 11.07 3.84
CA LYS A 41 -3.31 10.20 3.23
C LYS A 41 -3.53 8.91 4.01
N MET A 42 -2.47 8.31 4.55
CA MET A 42 -2.57 7.13 5.40
C MET A 42 -3.34 7.44 6.70
N ARG A 43 -3.08 8.59 7.33
CA ARG A 43 -3.82 9.03 8.54
C ARG A 43 -5.30 9.23 8.25
N GLU A 44 -5.64 9.85 7.12
CA GLU A 44 -7.04 9.98 6.67
C GLU A 44 -7.72 8.62 6.51
N LEU A 45 -7.08 7.67 5.81
CA LEU A 45 -7.64 6.34 5.57
C LEU A 45 -7.81 5.55 6.87
N LYS A 46 -6.83 5.63 7.78
CA LYS A 46 -6.93 5.01 9.11
C LYS A 46 -8.17 5.50 9.86
N ASN A 47 -8.45 6.81 9.79
CA ASN A 47 -9.58 7.41 10.49
C ASN A 47 -10.94 7.01 9.91
N LYS A 48 -11.00 6.55 8.64
CA LYS A 48 -12.23 6.03 8.02
C LYS A 48 -12.68 4.69 8.59
N LYS A 49 -11.81 3.96 9.31
CA LYS A 49 -12.11 2.63 9.89
C LYS A 49 -12.76 1.68 8.89
N LEU A 50 -12.20 1.63 7.67
CA LEU A 50 -12.68 0.73 6.63
C LEU A 50 -12.58 -0.73 7.14
N PRO A 51 -13.60 -1.57 6.87
CA PRO A 51 -13.55 -2.97 7.25
C PRO A 51 -12.45 -3.69 6.46
N TYR A 52 -11.76 -4.61 7.12
CA TYR A 52 -10.81 -5.54 6.48
C TYR A 52 -11.42 -6.94 6.52
N GLU A 53 -11.50 -7.58 5.36
CA GLU A 53 -12.02 -8.93 5.23
C GLU A 53 -10.90 -9.88 4.80
N ARG A 54 -10.74 -10.99 5.53
CA ARG A 54 -9.82 -12.07 5.16
C ARG A 54 -10.62 -13.12 4.40
N ILE A 55 -10.19 -13.41 3.17
CA ILE A 55 -10.78 -14.42 2.31
C ILE A 55 -9.72 -15.47 2.01
N GLU A 56 -10.03 -16.73 2.29
CA GLU A 56 -9.23 -17.86 1.79
C GLU A 56 -9.71 -18.19 0.38
N MET A 57 -8.78 -18.30 -0.56
CA MET A 57 -9.05 -18.53 -1.97
C MET A 57 -8.00 -19.44 -2.56
N ASP A 58 -8.37 -20.14 -3.62
CA ASP A 58 -7.42 -20.88 -4.44
C ASP A 58 -6.47 -19.91 -5.18
N ILE A 59 -5.27 -20.38 -5.51
CA ILE A 59 -4.26 -19.56 -6.18
C ILE A 59 -4.72 -19.07 -7.55
N ASP A 60 -5.44 -19.91 -8.31
CA ASP A 60 -5.90 -19.55 -9.66
C ASP A 60 -6.95 -18.43 -9.57
N ALA A 61 -7.87 -18.53 -8.61
CA ALA A 61 -8.85 -17.49 -8.32
C ALA A 61 -8.23 -16.18 -7.79
N ALA A 62 -7.06 -16.25 -7.13
CA ALA A 62 -6.35 -15.07 -6.65
C ALA A 62 -5.66 -14.29 -7.77
N ILE A 63 -5.20 -14.99 -8.82
CA ILE A 63 -4.51 -14.38 -9.96
C ILE A 63 -5.48 -13.64 -10.89
N GLU A 64 -6.71 -14.13 -11.02
CA GLU A 64 -7.74 -13.53 -11.89
C GLU A 64 -8.46 -12.31 -11.28
N ARG A 65 -8.29 -12.07 -9.98
CA ARG A 65 -8.98 -11.01 -9.23
C ARG A 65 -8.30 -9.65 -9.36
#